data_AF-A0A485D2Y9-F1
#
_entry.id   AF-A0A485D2Y9-F1
#
_cell.length_a   1.000
_cell.length_b   1.000
_cell.length_c   1.000
_cell.angle_alpha   90.00
_cell.angle_beta   90.00
_cell.angle_gamma   90.00
#
_symmetry.space_group_name_H-M   'P 1'
#
loop_
_entity.id
_entity.type
_entity.pdbx_description
1 polymer ?
#
loop_
_entity_poly.entity_id
_entity_poly.type
_entity_poly.pdbx_seq_one_letter_code
_entity_poly.pdbx_strand_id
1 'polypeptide(L)'
;MRVLVKRHDRLTFMPRGQLSGSALLMLTSPQLASLLNALREQYQRIIIDTSAVNQAQDSQLIGRQSDGVLLVIQSGRLQNQRSSSRCWLP
;
A
#
# COMPACT_ATOMS: atom_id res chain seq x y z
N MET A 1 0.93 14.45 15.15
CA MET A 1 0.33 13.43 16.03
C MET A 1 0.07 12.17 15.23
N ARG A 2 0.71 11.03 15.56
CA ARG A 2 0.43 9.74 14.90
C ARG A 2 -0.82 9.14 15.55
N VAL A 3 -1.86 8.89 14.76
CA VAL A 3 -3.11 8.31 15.28
C VAL A 3 -3.13 6.83 14.88
N LEU A 4 -2.92 5.95 15.85
CA LEU A 4 -3.16 4.52 15.70
C LEU A 4 -4.52 4.20 16.28
N VAL A 5 -5.42 3.64 15.47
CA VAL A 5 -6.77 3.30 15.89
C VAL A 5 -6.87 1.79 16.02
N LYS A 6 -6.98 1.29 17.25
CA LYS A 6 -7.25 -0.14 17.49
C LYS A 6 -8.62 -0.49 16.89
N ARG A 7 -8.66 -1.50 16.00
CA ARG A 7 -9.90 -2.01 15.39
C ARG A 7 -10.30 -3.37 15.97
N HIS A 8 -9.31 -4.16 16.36
CA HIS A 8 -9.47 -5.45 17.04
C HIS A 8 -8.20 -5.74 17.86
N ASP A 9 -8.19 -6.80 18.67
CA ASP A 9 -7.02 -7.20 19.47
C ASP A 9 -5.74 -7.46 18.66
N ARG A 10 -5.88 -7.83 17.40
CA ARG A 10 -4.76 -8.14 16.49
C ARG A 10 -4.75 -7.26 15.24
N LEU A 11 -5.51 -6.16 15.25
CA LEU A 11 -5.63 -5.26 14.10
C LEU A 11 -5.67 -3.81 14.55
N THR A 12 -4.65 -3.07 14.12
CA THR A 12 -4.56 -1.62 14.28
C THR A 12 -4.63 -0.96 12.91
N PHE A 13 -5.40 0.12 12.81
CA PHE A 13 -5.52 0.91 11.60
C PHE A 13 -4.80 2.25 11.78
N MET A 14 -3.90 2.55 10.84
CA MET A 14 -3.31 3.87 10.70
C MET A 14 -4.01 4.60 9.54
N PRO A 15 -4.88 5.59 9.80
CA PRO A 15 -5.47 6.40 8.73
C PRO A 15 -4.40 7.28 8.07
N ARG A 16 -4.69 7.79 6.85
CA ARG A 16 -3.77 8.69 6.13
C ARG A 16 -3.37 9.94 6.92
N GLY A 17 -4.20 10.35 7.88
CA GLY A 17 -4.05 11.61 8.61
C GLY A 17 -4.42 12.84 7.77
N GLN A 18 -3.90 13.99 8.16
CA GLN A 18 -4.04 15.24 7.42
C GLN A 18 -2.84 15.42 6.49
N LEU A 19 -3.12 15.81 5.24
CA LEU A 19 -2.09 16.19 4.29
C LEU A 19 -1.63 17.62 4.57
N SER A 20 -0.45 17.77 5.13
CA SER A 20 0.24 19.05 5.29
C SER A 20 1.29 19.20 4.19
N GLY A 21 0.85 19.47 2.96
CA GLY A 21 1.73 19.68 1.80
C GLY A 21 1.69 18.55 0.76
N SER A 22 2.81 18.37 0.04
CA SER A 22 2.91 17.44 -1.09
C SER A 22 3.05 15.99 -0.62
N ALA A 23 2.15 15.11 -1.08
CA ALA A 23 2.20 13.66 -0.84
C ALA A 23 3.53 13.06 -1.34
N LEU A 24 4.00 13.49 -2.52
CA LEU A 24 5.27 13.04 -3.08
C LEU A 24 6.41 13.28 -2.09
N LEU A 25 6.52 14.52 -1.57
CA LEU A 25 7.58 14.87 -0.63
C LEU A 25 7.50 14.05 0.66
N MET A 26 6.30 13.80 1.18
CA MET A 26 6.10 12.98 2.37
C MET A 26 6.52 11.52 2.13
N LEU A 27 6.16 10.96 0.98
CA LEU A 27 6.46 9.58 0.63
C LEU A 27 7.92 9.35 0.25
N THR A 28 8.62 10.36 -0.27
CA THR A 28 10.06 10.29 -0.55
C THR A 28 10.92 10.69 0.64
N SER A 29 10.31 11.14 1.73
CA SER A 29 11.03 11.63 2.91
C SER A 29 11.64 10.47 3.73
N PRO A 30 12.80 10.67 4.39
CA PRO A 30 13.38 9.68 5.29
C PRO A 30 12.44 9.26 6.45
N GLN A 31 11.51 10.13 6.82
CA GLN A 31 10.55 9.91 7.91
C GLN A 31 9.63 8.73 7.64
N LEU A 32 9.28 8.44 6.38
CA LEU A 32 8.49 7.26 6.03
C LEU A 32 9.28 5.97 6.33
N ALA A 33 10.54 5.91 5.91
CA ALA A 33 11.40 4.75 6.16
C ALA A 33 11.59 4.52 7.68
N SER A 34 11.87 5.59 8.43
CA SER A 34 11.97 5.51 9.89
C SER A 34 10.66 5.05 10.56
N LEU A 35 9.51 5.49 10.04
CA LEU A 35 8.21 5.04 10.51
C LEU A 35 8.01 3.55 10.25
N LEU A 36 8.25 3.09 9.02
CA LEU A 36 8.06 1.68 8.66
C LEU A 36 8.97 0.76 9.47
N ASN A 37 10.21 1.16 9.72
CA ASN A 37 11.13 0.39 10.57
C ASN A 37 10.61 0.28 12.02
N ALA A 38 10.11 1.38 12.60
CA ALA A 38 9.53 1.32 13.93
C ALA A 38 8.26 0.44 13.99
N LEU A 39 7.46 0.41 12.92
CA LEU A 39 6.29 -0.46 12.85
C LEU A 39 6.67 -1.94 12.66
N ARG A 40 7.75 -2.25 11.95
CA ARG A 40 8.23 -3.63 11.77
C ARG A 40 8.58 -4.30 13.11
N GLU A 41 9.12 -3.55 14.06
CA GLU A 41 9.39 -4.06 15.42
C GLU A 41 8.13 -4.39 16.22
N GLN A 42 6.98 -3.81 15.85
CA GLN A 42 5.73 -3.91 16.63
C GLN A 42 4.70 -4.83 15.98
N TYR A 43 4.78 -5.05 14.67
CA TYR A 43 3.77 -5.76 13.91
C TYR A 43 4.39 -6.86 13.06
N GLN A 44 3.83 -8.06 13.17
CA GLN A 44 4.23 -9.22 12.36
C GLN A 44 3.92 -9.03 10.86
N ARG A 45 2.92 -8.20 10.55
CA ARG A 45 2.51 -7.91 9.18
C ARG A 45 2.00 -6.48 9.08
N ILE A 46 2.45 -5.78 8.04
CA ILE A 46 2.03 -4.44 7.69
C ILE A 46 1.42 -4.51 6.29
N ILE A 47 0.20 -3.99 6.14
CA ILE A 47 -0.48 -3.85 4.85
C ILE A 47 -0.63 -2.36 4.59
N ILE A 48 -0.16 -1.91 3.43
CA ILE A 48 -0.24 -0.52 3.02
C ILE A 48 -1.15 -0.45 1.80
N ASP A 49 -2.29 0.22 1.96
CA ASP A 49 -3.19 0.52 0.86
C ASP A 49 -2.67 1.75 0.10
N THR A 50 -2.70 1.68 -1.23
CA THR A 50 -2.17 2.73 -2.10
C THR A 50 -3.12 2.96 -3.27
N SER A 51 -3.02 4.13 -3.90
CA SER A 51 -3.76 4.43 -5.12
C SER A 51 -3.48 3.39 -6.22
N ALA A 52 -4.40 3.25 -7.18
CA ALA A 52 -4.14 2.42 -8.35
C ALA A 52 -2.87 2.90 -9.10
N VAL A 53 -2.10 1.94 -9.63
CA VAL A 53 -0.78 2.18 -10.26
C VAL A 53 -0.85 3.18 -11.42
N ASN A 54 -2.00 3.28 -12.09
CA ASN A 54 -2.22 4.19 -13.21
C ASN A 54 -2.77 5.57 -12.81
N GLN A 55 -3.11 5.79 -11.52
CA GLN A 55 -3.71 7.04 -11.04
C GLN A 55 -2.68 7.95 -10.36
N ALA A 56 -1.75 7.38 -9.59
CA ALA A 56 -0.71 8.14 -8.93
C ALA A 56 0.54 7.28 -8.69
N GLN A 57 1.64 7.93 -8.29
CA GLN A 57 2.93 7.29 -8.07
C GLN A 57 3.08 6.67 -6.68
N ASP A 58 2.09 6.83 -5.79
CA ASP A 58 2.17 6.42 -4.39
C ASP A 58 2.54 4.94 -4.25
N SER A 59 1.90 4.07 -5.04
CA SER A 59 2.17 2.62 -5.05
C SER A 59 3.61 2.29 -5.45
N GLN A 60 4.21 3.06 -6.36
CA GLN A 60 5.59 2.87 -6.81
C GLN A 60 6.59 3.32 -5.74
N LEU A 61 6.31 4.44 -5.08
CA LEU A 61 7.18 4.99 -4.03
C LEU A 61 7.15 4.11 -2.78
N ILE A 62 5.96 3.72 -2.34
CA ILE A 62 5.76 2.84 -1.18
C ILE A 62 6.27 1.43 -1.49
N GLY A 63 6.09 0.95 -2.73
CA GLY A 63 6.60 -0.35 -3.16
C GLY A 63 8.11 -0.52 -2.96
N ARG A 64 8.89 0.56 -3.14
CA ARG A 64 10.36 0.56 -2.90
C ARG A 64 10.73 0.38 -1.41
N GLN A 65 9.83 0.65 -0.50
CA GLN A 65 10.03 0.54 0.96
C GLN A 65 9.39 -0.74 1.54
N SER A 66 8.72 -1.53 0.69
CA SER A 66 7.94 -2.71 1.05
C SER A 66 8.68 -3.98 0.67
N ASP A 67 8.43 -5.06 1.41
CA ASP A 67 9.09 -6.36 1.17
C ASP A 67 8.48 -7.10 -0.03
N GLY A 68 7.27 -6.71 -0.45
CA GLY A 68 6.57 -7.24 -1.62
C GLY A 68 5.36 -6.39 -1.98
N VAL A 69 4.82 -6.59 -3.19
CA VAL A 69 3.65 -5.85 -3.71
C VAL A 69 2.62 -6.83 -4.25
N LEU A 70 1.35 -6.62 -3.89
CA LEU A 70 0.22 -7.34 -4.45
C LEU A 70 -0.58 -6.42 -5.38
N LEU A 71 -0.64 -6.77 -6.66
CA LEU A 71 -1.42 -6.03 -7.65
C LEU A 71 -2.84 -6.61 -7.74
N VAL A 72 -3.83 -5.77 -7.43
CA VAL A 72 -5.25 -6.14 -7.57
C VAL A 72 -5.74 -5.76 -8.96
N ILE A 73 -6.27 -6.74 -9.70
CA ILE A 73 -6.83 -6.56 -11.03
C ILE A 73 -8.32 -6.90 -11.00
N GLN A 74 -9.16 -6.01 -11.53
CA GLN A 74 -10.58 -6.29 -11.71
C GLN A 74 -10.77 -7.27 -12.88
N SER A 75 -11.32 -8.45 -12.59
CA SER A 75 -11.68 -9.44 -13.61
C SER A 75 -12.63 -8.83 -14.66
N GLY A 76 -12.39 -9.14 -15.94
CA GLY A 76 -13.25 -8.74 -17.06
C GLY A 76 -13.18 -7.27 -17.48
N ARG A 77 -12.48 -6.39 -16.75
CA ARG A 77 -12.38 -4.95 -17.08
C ARG A 77 -11.13 -4.56 -17.86
N LEU A 78 -10.12 -5.43 -17.90
CA LEU A 78 -8.99 -5.28 -18.83
C LEU A 78 -9.43 -5.77 -20.21
N GLN A 79 -9.90 -4.86 -21.07
CA GLN A 79 -10.31 -5.18 -22.43
C GLN A 79 -9.08 -5.11 -23.37
N ASN A 80 -8.60 -6.29 -23.81
CA ASN A 80 -7.57 -6.63 -24.84
C ASN A 80 -6.08 -6.39 -24.48
N GLN A 81 -5.15 -7.34 -24.67
CA GLN A 81 -5.01 -8.35 -25.74
C GLN A 81 -4.65 -9.76 -25.21
N ARG A 82 -5.66 -10.59 -24.97
CA ARG A 82 -5.73 -12.05 -25.21
C ARG A 82 -6.91 -12.59 -24.41
N SER A 83 -8.03 -12.70 -25.11
CA SER A 83 -9.02 -13.71 -24.79
C SER A 83 -8.33 -15.07 -24.87
N SER A 84 -7.84 -15.56 -23.75
CA SER A 84 -7.66 -16.98 -23.54
C SER A 84 -8.15 -17.29 -22.14
N SER A 85 -9.40 -17.71 -22.10
CA SER A 85 -10.07 -18.43 -21.01
C SER A 85 -9.16 -19.56 -20.51
N ARG A 86 -8.23 -19.26 -19.59
CA ARG A 86 -7.39 -20.24 -18.87
C ARG A 86 -6.55 -19.50 -17.83
N CYS A 87 -7.18 -19.12 -16.73
CA CYS A 87 -6.44 -18.88 -15.50
C CYS A 87 -7.30 -19.46 -14.38
N TRP A 88 -6.68 -20.32 -13.57
CA TRP A 88 -7.27 -21.19 -12.53
C TRP A 88 -7.80 -22.55 -13.02
N LEU A 89 -6.89 -23.42 -13.43
CA LEU A 89 -6.95 -24.84 -13.06
C LEU A 89 -5.62 -25.19 -12.39
N PRO A 90 -5.61 -26.07 -11.36
CA PRO A 90 -4.43 -26.41 -10.57
C PRO A 90 -3.29 -26.97 -11.41
#